data_AF-A0A8T1R5E3-F1
#
_entry.id   AF-A0A8T1R5E3-F1
#
_cell.length_a   1.000
_cell.length_b   1.000
_cell.length_c   1.000
_cell.angle_alpha   90.00
_cell.angle_beta   90.00
_cell.angle_gamma   90.00
#
_symmetry.space_group_name_H-M   'P 1'
#
loop_
_entity.id
_entity.type
_entity.pdbx_description
1 polymer ?
#
loop_
_entity_poly.entity_id
_entity_poly.type
_entity_poly.pdbx_seq_one_letter_code
_entity_poly.pdbx_strand_id
1 'polypeptide(L)'
;MVSGNFKGHTTFRPVDALYFTVVTLCTIGQEAVLLSTVDENKFNSMVKAYMVDTEKGRMRIRIKVGLALAVVIGCIAIGTITVHFIEDMSWVDSFYLSVTSVTTVGYGDYAFTTITGRCFAVIWLLVSTLAVARAFLYLTELRIDKRNRRIAKWVLQKKITVGDLVAADLDNDGSISKAEFVIYKLKEMGRISEKDILQIGKQFDLLDSSNCGKITLADLMEGE
;
A
#
# COMPACT_ATOMS: atom_id res chain seq x y z
N MET A 1 9.08 35.47 42.15
CA MET A 1 8.19 35.29 40.97
C MET A 1 7.94 33.81 40.79
N VAL A 2 6.67 33.43 40.68
CA VAL A 2 6.13 32.09 40.96
C VAL A 2 6.55 31.07 39.91
N SER A 3 7.15 29.97 40.37
CA SER A 3 7.37 28.74 39.61
C SER A 3 6.03 28.01 39.46
N GLY A 4 5.44 28.04 38.26
CA GLY A 4 4.20 27.34 37.96
C GLY A 4 4.45 25.84 37.80
N ASN A 5 4.08 25.07 38.83
CA ASN A 5 4.05 23.60 38.79
C ASN A 5 3.20 23.12 37.61
N PHE A 6 3.85 22.62 36.54
CA PHE A 6 3.16 21.88 35.48
C PHE A 6 2.77 20.52 36.03
N LYS A 7 1.50 20.39 36.45
CA LYS A 7 0.92 19.15 36.97
C LYS A 7 0.37 18.36 35.80
N GLY A 8 1.17 17.46 35.22
CA GLY A 8 0.69 16.51 34.23
C GLY A 8 -0.33 15.57 34.87
N HIS A 9 -1.60 15.69 34.49
CA HIS A 9 -2.59 14.68 34.84
C HIS A 9 -2.26 13.42 34.03
N THR A 10 -2.14 12.29 34.73
CA THR A 10 -2.04 10.96 34.14
C THR A 10 -3.17 10.76 33.12
N THR A 11 -2.81 10.63 31.86
CA THR A 11 -3.72 10.21 30.79
C THR A 11 -4.33 8.86 31.15
N PHE A 12 -5.63 8.70 30.87
CA PHE A 12 -6.32 7.45 31.13
C PHE A 12 -5.72 6.37 30.24
N ARG A 13 -5.16 5.32 30.86
CA ARG A 13 -4.56 4.14 30.19
C ARG A 13 -5.37 3.59 28.99
N PRO A 14 -6.71 3.54 28.99
CA PRO A 14 -7.46 3.12 27.81
C PRO A 14 -7.36 4.09 26.61
N VAL A 15 -7.21 5.39 26.85
CA VAL A 15 -7.04 6.40 25.79
C VAL A 15 -5.66 6.29 25.15
N ASP A 16 -4.63 6.07 25.97
CA ASP A 16 -3.26 5.84 25.48
C ASP A 16 -3.16 4.49 24.75
N ALA A 17 -3.84 3.45 25.24
CA ALA A 17 -3.94 2.17 24.55
C ALA A 17 -4.69 2.31 23.22
N LEU A 18 -5.81 3.05 23.18
CA LEU A 18 -6.56 3.32 21.95
C LEU A 18 -5.72 4.12 20.96
N TYR A 19 -5.03 5.16 21.43
CA TYR A 19 -4.15 5.99 20.61
C TYR A 19 -2.97 5.18 20.05
N PHE A 20 -2.31 4.38 20.90
CA PHE A 20 -1.24 3.48 20.47
C PHE A 20 -1.73 2.41 19.51
N THR A 21 -2.94 1.87 19.71
CA THR A 21 -3.54 0.87 18.82
C THR A 21 -3.89 1.48 17.47
N VAL A 22 -4.46 2.69 17.46
CA VAL A 22 -4.84 3.42 16.25
C VAL A 22 -3.62 3.92 15.48
N VAL A 23 -2.62 4.47 16.17
CA VAL A 23 -1.35 4.90 15.57
C VAL A 23 -0.59 3.68 15.04
N THR A 24 -0.50 2.58 15.80
CA THR A 24 0.14 1.34 15.35
C THR A 24 -0.62 0.70 14.17
N LEU A 25 -1.97 0.71 14.17
CA LEU A 25 -2.79 0.28 13.03
C LEU A 25 -2.59 1.18 11.80
N CYS A 26 -2.42 2.49 11.99
CA CYS A 26 -2.23 3.47 10.91
C CYS A 26 -0.79 3.52 10.36
N THR A 27 0.22 3.23 11.19
CA THR A 27 1.64 3.37 10.84
C THR A 27 2.30 2.04 10.47
N ILE A 28 1.99 0.95 11.19
CA ILE A 28 2.77 -0.31 11.13
C ILE A 28 1.89 -1.57 10.83
N GLY A 29 0.60 -1.56 11.16
CA GLY A 29 -0.08 -2.79 11.60
C GLY A 29 -1.15 -3.46 10.73
N GLN A 30 -1.51 -3.01 9.52
CA GLN A 30 -2.58 -3.70 8.77
C GLN A 30 -2.26 -5.17 8.44
N GLU A 31 -0.98 -5.54 8.28
CA GLU A 31 -0.60 -6.94 8.03
C GLU A 31 -0.22 -7.69 9.31
N ALA A 32 0.63 -7.11 10.18
CA ALA A 32 1.13 -7.80 11.37
C ALA A 32 0.13 -7.88 12.53
N VAL A 33 -0.65 -6.81 12.79
CA VAL A 33 -1.65 -6.80 13.89
C VAL A 33 -2.88 -7.61 13.50
N LEU A 34 -3.27 -7.61 12.22
CA LEU A 34 -4.36 -8.45 11.72
C LEU A 34 -3.97 -9.94 11.79
N LEU A 35 -2.70 -10.29 11.54
CA LEU A 35 -2.22 -11.66 11.73
C LEU A 35 -2.16 -12.08 13.21
N SER A 36 -1.88 -11.16 14.14
CA SER A 36 -1.76 -11.49 15.58
C SER A 36 -3.07 -11.41 16.38
N THR A 37 -4.05 -10.59 15.97
CA THR A 37 -5.38 -10.50 16.63
C THR A 37 -6.41 -11.51 16.12
N VAL A 38 -6.10 -12.23 15.03
CA VAL A 38 -6.99 -13.22 14.40
C VAL A 38 -6.87 -14.63 15.03
N ASP A 39 -6.27 -14.76 16.21
CA ASP A 39 -6.00 -16.08 16.81
C ASP A 39 -6.94 -16.52 17.95
N GLU A 40 -8.15 -15.93 18.10
CA GLU A 40 -8.95 -16.24 19.30
C GLU A 40 -10.40 -16.71 19.12
N ASN A 41 -10.94 -16.96 17.91
CA ASN A 41 -12.27 -17.58 17.85
C ASN A 41 -12.61 -18.34 16.55
N LYS A 42 -13.49 -19.36 16.66
CA LYS A 42 -13.95 -20.28 15.60
C LYS A 42 -14.54 -19.57 14.36
N PHE A 43 -15.02 -18.33 14.50
CA PHE A 43 -15.46 -17.43 13.43
C PHE A 43 -14.31 -17.04 12.48
N ASN A 44 -13.06 -17.04 12.98
CA ASN A 44 -11.86 -16.71 12.21
C ASN A 44 -11.50 -17.72 11.15
N SER A 45 -11.88 -19.00 11.23
CA SER A 45 -11.49 -19.96 10.17
C SER A 45 -12.18 -19.62 8.84
N MET A 46 -13.45 -19.21 8.89
CA MET A 46 -14.23 -18.79 7.73
C MET A 46 -13.75 -17.44 7.18
N VAL A 47 -13.49 -16.49 8.08
CA VAL A 47 -12.98 -15.15 7.73
C VAL A 47 -11.55 -15.23 7.17
N LYS A 48 -10.66 -16.05 7.75
CA LYS A 48 -9.29 -16.30 7.29
C LYS A 48 -9.26 -17.01 5.94
N ALA A 49 -10.15 -17.98 5.70
CA ALA A 49 -10.32 -18.63 4.39
C ALA A 49 -10.87 -17.67 3.31
N TYR A 50 -11.65 -16.67 3.70
CA TYR A 50 -12.17 -15.65 2.78
C TYR A 50 -11.17 -14.50 2.55
N MET A 51 -10.33 -14.20 3.56
CA MET A 51 -9.42 -13.06 3.61
C MET A 51 -8.02 -13.34 3.06
N VAL A 52 -7.49 -14.52 3.32
CA VAL A 52 -6.14 -14.93 2.93
C VAL A 52 -6.27 -15.90 1.77
N ASP A 53 -5.67 -15.56 0.63
CA ASP A 53 -5.48 -16.54 -0.44
C ASP A 53 -4.38 -17.50 0.02
N THR A 54 -4.78 -18.63 0.62
CA THR A 54 -3.88 -19.59 1.27
C THR A 54 -2.80 -20.12 0.32
N GLU A 55 -3.02 -20.12 -1.00
CA GLU A 55 -2.01 -20.48 -2.00
C GLU A 55 -0.88 -19.44 -2.16
N LYS A 56 -1.10 -18.17 -1.79
CA LYS A 56 -0.12 -17.07 -2.01
C LYS A 56 0.33 -16.37 -0.74
N GLY A 57 -0.23 -16.72 0.42
CA GLY A 57 0.12 -16.11 1.72
C GLY A 57 -0.13 -14.61 1.80
N ARG A 58 -0.88 -14.02 0.86
CA ARG A 58 -1.13 -12.57 0.76
C ARG A 58 -2.62 -12.27 0.88
N MET A 59 -2.94 -11.26 1.69
CA MET A 59 -4.28 -10.69 1.83
C MET A 59 -4.82 -10.24 0.47
N ARG A 60 -6.07 -10.60 0.13
CA ARG A 60 -6.72 -10.13 -1.10
C ARG A 60 -6.83 -8.60 -1.05
N ILE A 61 -6.31 -7.90 -2.06
CA ILE A 61 -6.30 -6.42 -2.10
C ILE A 61 -7.72 -5.83 -1.93
N ARG A 62 -8.77 -6.55 -2.36
CA ARG A 62 -10.18 -6.13 -2.17
C ARG A 62 -10.55 -5.95 -0.70
N ILE A 63 -9.95 -6.75 0.17
CA ILE A 63 -10.24 -6.76 1.61
C ILE A 63 -9.43 -5.70 2.33
N LYS A 64 -8.19 -5.44 1.90
CA LYS A 64 -7.42 -4.27 2.36
C LYS A 64 -8.20 -2.97 2.13
N VAL A 65 -8.80 -2.82 0.95
CA VAL A 65 -9.65 -1.66 0.65
C VAL A 65 -10.94 -1.63 1.47
N GLY A 66 -11.63 -2.77 1.60
CA GLY A 66 -12.83 -2.84 2.43
C GLY A 66 -12.57 -2.46 3.89
N LEU A 67 -11.47 -2.96 4.46
CA LEU A 67 -11.04 -2.64 5.82
C LEU A 67 -10.69 -1.16 5.97
N ALA A 68 -9.93 -0.59 5.03
CA ALA A 68 -9.56 0.82 5.08
C ALA A 68 -10.79 1.75 4.98
N LEU A 69 -11.77 1.42 4.13
CA LEU A 69 -13.03 2.15 4.06
C LEU A 69 -13.84 2.03 5.36
N ALA A 70 -13.85 0.85 5.99
CA ALA A 70 -14.50 0.66 7.28
C ALA A 70 -13.86 1.51 8.39
N VAL A 71 -12.53 1.65 8.40
CA VAL A 71 -11.82 2.54 9.33
C VAL A 71 -12.22 4.00 9.11
N VAL A 72 -12.30 4.46 7.86
CA VAL A 72 -12.75 5.84 7.55
C VAL A 72 -14.18 6.09 8.04
N ILE A 73 -15.09 5.14 7.80
CA ILE A 73 -16.47 5.22 8.31
C ILE A 73 -16.48 5.26 9.85
N GLY A 74 -15.63 4.47 10.51
CA GLY A 74 -15.45 4.50 11.95
C GLY A 74 -14.96 5.85 12.46
N CYS A 75 -13.99 6.48 11.80
CA CYS A 75 -13.51 7.82 12.14
C CYS A 75 -14.63 8.88 12.06
N ILE A 76 -15.49 8.80 11.02
CA ILE A 76 -16.64 9.69 10.85
C ILE A 76 -17.67 9.47 11.97
N ALA A 77 -17.97 8.21 12.30
CA ALA A 77 -18.93 7.89 13.37
C ALA A 77 -18.44 8.40 14.74
N ILE A 78 -17.16 8.18 15.06
CA ILE A 78 -16.54 8.69 16.30
C ILE A 78 -16.60 10.21 16.33
N GLY A 79 -16.19 10.89 15.25
CA GLY A 79 -16.27 12.34 15.14
C GLY A 79 -17.70 12.85 15.36
N THR A 80 -18.68 12.21 14.74
CA THR A 80 -20.10 12.62 14.82
C THR A 80 -20.62 12.54 16.24
N ILE A 81 -20.35 11.42 16.92
CA ILE A 81 -20.74 11.20 18.32
C ILE A 81 -20.05 12.22 19.21
N THR A 82 -18.74 12.40 19.07
CA THR A 82 -17.99 13.32 19.93
C THR A 82 -18.41 14.78 19.74
N VAL A 83 -18.63 15.23 18.49
CA VAL A 83 -19.13 16.57 18.20
C VAL A 83 -20.53 16.77 18.81
N HIS A 84 -21.42 15.80 18.65
CA HIS A 84 -22.78 15.88 19.20
C HIS A 84 -22.78 16.06 20.73
N PHE A 85 -21.92 15.31 21.45
CA PHE A 85 -21.88 15.35 22.92
C PHE A 85 -21.02 16.47 23.52
N ILE A 86 -19.98 16.94 22.82
CA ILE A 86 -19.06 17.98 23.35
C ILE A 86 -19.50 19.38 22.93
N GLU A 87 -20.00 19.54 21.70
CA GLU A 87 -20.39 20.84 21.13
C GLU A 87 -21.91 21.04 21.13
N ASP A 88 -22.69 20.08 21.66
CA ASP A 88 -24.16 20.10 21.72
C ASP A 88 -24.82 20.41 20.35
N MET A 89 -24.17 20.02 19.25
CA MET A 89 -24.64 20.25 17.88
C MET A 89 -25.72 19.24 17.46
N SER A 90 -26.57 19.58 16.50
CA SER A 90 -27.54 18.62 15.95
C SER A 90 -26.83 17.41 15.33
N TRP A 91 -27.48 16.24 15.31
CA TRP A 91 -26.90 15.03 14.71
C TRP A 91 -26.50 15.22 13.24
N VAL A 92 -27.29 16.00 12.49
CA VAL A 92 -27.04 16.26 11.07
C VAL A 92 -25.83 17.17 10.89
N ASP A 93 -25.75 18.26 11.65
CA ASP A 93 -24.63 19.19 11.59
C ASP A 93 -23.34 18.54 12.11
N SER A 94 -23.44 17.69 13.14
CA SER A 94 -22.31 16.93 13.68
C SER A 94 -21.77 15.92 12.67
N PHE A 95 -22.66 15.22 11.97
CA PHE A 95 -22.27 14.30 10.90
C PHE A 95 -21.63 15.06 9.74
N TYR A 96 -22.24 16.17 9.32
CA TYR A 96 -21.72 17.01 8.26
C TYR A 96 -20.33 17.56 8.59
N LEU A 97 -20.13 18.15 9.79
CA LEU A 97 -18.81 18.62 10.26
C LEU A 97 -17.79 17.48 10.27
N SER A 98 -18.20 16.29 10.69
CA SER A 98 -17.31 15.13 10.75
C SER A 98 -16.88 14.67 9.36
N VAL A 99 -17.83 14.55 8.43
CA VAL A 99 -17.54 14.15 7.04
C VAL A 99 -16.65 15.18 6.36
N THR A 100 -16.99 16.47 6.42
CA THR A 100 -16.24 17.53 5.74
C THR A 100 -14.83 17.68 6.31
N SER A 101 -14.63 17.41 7.60
CA SER A 101 -13.30 17.45 8.21
C SER A 101 -12.46 16.21 7.88
N VAL A 102 -13.02 14.99 7.98
CA VAL A 102 -12.30 13.74 7.65
C VAL A 102 -11.93 13.69 6.16
N THR A 103 -12.83 14.16 5.29
CA THR A 103 -12.57 14.24 3.83
C THR A 103 -11.69 15.42 3.45
N THR A 104 -11.26 16.24 4.41
CA THR A 104 -10.42 17.43 4.21
C THR A 104 -11.03 18.50 3.29
N VAL A 105 -12.36 18.50 3.13
CA VAL A 105 -13.09 19.52 2.37
C VAL A 105 -13.17 20.83 3.17
N GLY A 106 -13.58 20.73 4.45
CA GLY A 106 -13.50 21.82 5.43
C GLY A 106 -14.09 23.17 4.97
N TYR A 107 -15.39 23.24 4.68
CA TYR A 107 -16.04 24.49 4.24
C TYR A 107 -15.96 25.63 5.27
N GLY A 108 -15.83 25.31 6.57
CA GLY A 108 -15.65 26.30 7.64
C GLY A 108 -16.95 26.97 8.11
N ASP A 109 -18.09 26.47 7.68
CA ASP A 109 -19.44 26.83 8.13
C ASP A 109 -19.72 26.34 9.56
N TYR A 110 -19.20 25.17 9.92
CA TYR A 110 -19.21 24.64 11.28
C TYR A 110 -17.78 24.39 11.80
N ALA A 111 -17.56 24.58 13.10
CA ALA A 111 -16.26 24.40 13.72
C ALA A 111 -16.36 24.06 15.22
N PHE A 112 -15.31 23.45 15.77
CA PHE A 112 -15.19 23.20 17.21
C PHE A 112 -15.02 24.52 17.98
N THR A 113 -16.00 24.86 18.80
CA THR A 113 -16.03 26.09 19.58
C THR A 113 -15.45 25.89 20.98
N THR A 114 -15.65 24.72 21.58
CA THR A 114 -15.17 24.42 22.94
C THR A 114 -13.67 24.13 22.98
N ILE A 115 -13.03 24.44 24.10
CA ILE A 115 -11.59 24.17 24.31
C ILE A 115 -11.34 22.65 24.24
N THR A 116 -12.19 21.86 24.89
CA THR A 116 -12.16 20.39 24.87
C THR A 116 -12.35 19.83 23.46
N GLY A 117 -13.32 20.35 22.71
CA GLY A 117 -13.57 19.94 21.33
C GLY A 117 -12.39 20.25 20.41
N ARG A 118 -11.74 21.41 20.57
CA ARG A 118 -10.53 21.76 19.81
C ARG A 118 -9.35 20.85 20.12
N CYS A 119 -9.10 20.53 21.39
CA CYS A 119 -8.04 19.58 21.77
C CYS A 119 -8.29 18.19 21.16
N PHE A 120 -9.55 17.72 21.20
CA PHE A 120 -9.95 16.48 20.55
C PHE A 120 -9.72 16.56 19.03
N ALA A 121 -10.19 17.63 18.39
CA ALA A 121 -10.14 17.81 16.94
C ALA A 121 -8.71 17.73 16.40
N VAL A 122 -7.73 18.33 17.09
CA VAL A 122 -6.32 18.26 16.66
C VAL A 122 -5.84 16.82 16.54
N ILE A 123 -6.10 16.00 17.56
CA ILE A 123 -5.65 14.60 17.59
C ILE A 123 -6.47 13.76 16.59
N TRP A 124 -7.79 13.93 16.61
CA TRP A 124 -8.72 13.16 15.79
C TRP A 124 -8.56 13.44 14.29
N LEU A 125 -8.33 14.70 13.89
CA LEU A 125 -8.11 15.06 12.48
C LEU A 125 -6.79 14.51 11.95
N LEU A 126 -5.72 14.51 12.75
CA LEU A 126 -4.44 13.90 12.36
C LEU A 126 -4.61 12.40 12.07
N VAL A 127 -5.27 11.69 12.97
CA VAL A 127 -5.57 10.25 12.79
C VAL A 127 -6.47 10.02 11.58
N SER A 128 -7.55 10.78 11.45
CA SER A 128 -8.55 10.58 10.40
C SER A 128 -7.97 10.87 9.00
N THR A 129 -7.13 11.90 8.88
CA THR A 129 -6.45 12.24 7.63
C THR A 129 -5.52 11.12 7.17
N LEU A 130 -4.76 10.52 8.10
CA LEU A 130 -3.91 9.36 7.79
C LEU A 130 -4.72 8.14 7.35
N ALA A 131 -5.87 7.89 7.99
CA ALA A 131 -6.77 6.81 7.61
C ALA A 131 -7.29 6.99 6.17
N VAL A 132 -7.71 8.20 5.80
CA VAL A 132 -8.17 8.52 4.44
C VAL A 132 -7.02 8.38 3.42
N ALA A 133 -5.83 8.87 3.74
CA ALA A 133 -4.66 8.72 2.86
C ALA A 133 -4.33 7.24 2.58
N ARG A 134 -4.39 6.39 3.61
CA ARG A 134 -4.20 4.93 3.46
C ARG A 134 -5.30 4.29 2.62
N ALA A 135 -6.56 4.67 2.82
CA ALA A 135 -7.66 4.18 2.00
C ALA A 135 -7.45 4.50 0.52
N PHE A 136 -6.94 5.69 0.20
CA PHE A 136 -6.59 6.08 -1.17
C PHE A 136 -5.45 5.22 -1.73
N LEU A 137 -4.38 4.98 -0.97
CA LEU A 137 -3.27 4.11 -1.40
C LEU A 137 -3.73 2.68 -1.71
N TYR A 138 -4.60 2.08 -0.89
CA TYR A 138 -5.11 0.74 -1.20
C TYR A 138 -6.04 0.74 -2.42
N LEU A 139 -6.80 1.81 -2.65
CA LEU A 139 -7.60 1.98 -3.87
C LEU A 139 -6.71 2.10 -5.11
N THR A 140 -5.59 2.80 -5.03
CA THR A 140 -4.63 2.90 -6.13
C THR A 140 -3.94 1.56 -6.38
N GLU A 141 -3.54 0.82 -5.34
CA GLU A 141 -3.04 -0.56 -5.45
C GLU A 141 -4.05 -1.46 -6.20
N LEU A 142 -5.34 -1.41 -5.85
CA LEU A 142 -6.38 -2.16 -6.57
C LEU A 142 -6.46 -1.81 -8.06
N ARG A 143 -6.39 -0.51 -8.38
CA ARG A 143 -6.41 -0.01 -9.76
C ARG A 143 -5.17 -0.49 -10.52
N ILE A 144 -4.00 -0.35 -9.91
CA ILE A 144 -2.70 -0.74 -10.47
C ILE A 144 -2.68 -2.25 -10.72
N ASP A 145 -3.12 -3.08 -9.78
CA ASP A 145 -3.13 -4.53 -9.95
C ASP A 145 -4.06 -4.99 -11.06
N LYS A 146 -5.24 -4.38 -11.19
CA LYS A 146 -6.13 -4.65 -12.33
C LYS A 146 -5.48 -4.25 -13.65
N ARG A 147 -4.80 -3.09 -13.68
CA ARG A 147 -4.11 -2.59 -14.87
C ARG A 147 -2.95 -3.51 -15.25
N ASN A 148 -2.08 -3.86 -14.30
CA ASN A 148 -0.93 -4.73 -14.50
C ASN A 148 -1.34 -6.10 -15.04
N ARG A 149 -2.43 -6.69 -14.53
CA ARG A 149 -2.97 -7.95 -15.08
C ARG A 149 -3.48 -7.81 -16.52
N ARG A 150 -4.08 -6.66 -16.88
CA ARG A 150 -4.54 -6.40 -18.26
C ARG A 150 -3.36 -6.23 -19.21
N ILE A 151 -2.34 -5.47 -18.80
CA ILE A 151 -1.11 -5.29 -19.58
C ILE A 151 -0.44 -6.64 -19.80
N ALA A 152 -0.24 -7.43 -18.74
CA ALA A 152 0.36 -8.76 -18.87
C ALA A 152 -0.40 -9.67 -19.84
N LYS A 153 -1.73 -9.74 -19.73
CA LYS A 153 -2.55 -10.52 -20.67
C LYS A 153 -2.44 -10.02 -22.11
N TRP A 154 -2.49 -8.71 -22.30
CA TRP A 154 -2.37 -8.08 -23.61
C TRP A 154 -1.00 -8.36 -24.25
N VAL A 155 0.09 -8.19 -23.48
CA VAL A 155 1.46 -8.47 -23.94
C VAL A 155 1.63 -9.95 -24.32
N LEU A 156 1.06 -10.88 -23.55
CA LEU A 156 1.15 -12.32 -23.82
C LEU A 156 0.33 -12.74 -25.05
N GLN A 157 -0.76 -12.05 -25.36
CA GLN A 157 -1.62 -12.36 -26.50
C GLN A 157 -1.25 -11.59 -27.78
N LYS A 158 -0.41 -10.55 -27.68
CA LYS A 158 0.10 -9.77 -28.82
C LYS A 158 0.88 -10.67 -29.78
N LYS A 159 0.41 -10.76 -31.03
CA LYS A 159 1.15 -11.39 -32.14
C LYS A 159 2.45 -10.62 -32.38
N ILE A 160 3.54 -11.34 -32.57
CA ILE A 160 4.87 -10.77 -32.80
C ILE A 160 4.93 -10.20 -34.23
N THR A 161 5.44 -8.98 -34.37
CA THR A 161 5.70 -8.35 -35.67
C THR A 161 7.20 -8.39 -36.00
N VAL A 162 7.57 -8.14 -37.25
CA VAL A 162 9.00 -8.14 -37.67
C VAL A 162 9.81 -7.10 -36.90
N GLY A 163 9.25 -5.92 -36.61
CA GLY A 163 9.92 -4.92 -35.77
C GLY A 163 10.10 -5.38 -34.32
N ASP A 164 9.14 -6.15 -33.78
CA ASP A 164 9.28 -6.77 -32.47
C ASP A 164 10.35 -7.87 -32.46
N LEU A 165 10.60 -8.53 -33.61
CA LEU A 165 11.66 -9.53 -33.74
C LEU A 165 13.04 -8.87 -33.61
N VAL A 166 13.27 -7.80 -34.37
CA VAL A 166 14.53 -7.02 -34.33
C VAL A 166 14.78 -6.44 -32.95
N ALA A 167 13.74 -6.05 -32.22
CA ALA A 167 13.87 -5.52 -30.86
C ALA A 167 14.10 -6.59 -29.78
N ALA A 168 13.82 -7.86 -30.09
CA ALA A 168 13.97 -8.98 -29.17
C ALA A 168 15.30 -9.72 -29.35
N ASP A 169 15.85 -9.69 -30.57
CA ASP A 169 17.17 -10.20 -30.93
C ASP A 169 18.26 -9.35 -30.25
N LEU A 170 18.85 -9.88 -29.19
CA LEU A 170 19.84 -9.17 -28.36
C LEU A 170 21.26 -9.36 -28.89
N ASP A 171 21.56 -10.52 -29.47
CA ASP A 171 22.88 -10.86 -30.00
C ASP A 171 23.03 -10.58 -31.50
N ASN A 172 21.95 -10.19 -32.19
CA ASN A 172 21.88 -9.89 -33.61
C ASN A 172 22.22 -11.09 -34.51
N ASP A 173 21.90 -12.32 -34.07
CA ASP A 173 22.12 -13.54 -34.85
C ASP A 173 21.06 -13.78 -35.94
N GLY A 174 20.01 -12.95 -35.98
CA GLY A 174 18.93 -13.03 -36.96
C GLY A 174 17.84 -14.05 -36.61
N SER A 175 17.92 -14.65 -35.42
CA SER A 175 16.94 -15.54 -34.83
C SER A 175 16.51 -15.04 -33.45
N ILE A 176 15.55 -15.73 -32.81
CA ILE A 176 15.15 -15.37 -31.44
C ILE A 176 15.12 -16.65 -30.63
N SER A 177 16.02 -16.71 -29.66
CA SER A 177 16.04 -17.77 -28.67
C SER A 177 14.84 -17.66 -27.72
N LYS A 178 14.52 -18.77 -27.06
CA LYS A 178 13.47 -18.78 -26.03
C LYS A 178 13.78 -17.78 -24.89
N ALA A 179 15.06 -17.57 -24.57
CA ALA A 179 15.49 -16.66 -23.51
C ALA A 179 15.22 -15.20 -23.91
N GLU A 180 15.61 -14.80 -25.10
CA GLU A 180 15.36 -13.47 -25.67
C GLU A 180 13.86 -13.17 -25.77
N PHE A 181 13.07 -14.15 -26.23
CA PHE A 181 11.62 -14.00 -26.26
C PHE A 181 11.03 -13.73 -24.87
N VAL A 182 11.53 -14.42 -23.83
CA VAL A 182 11.10 -14.20 -22.45
C VAL A 182 11.54 -12.82 -21.95
N ILE A 183 12.78 -12.41 -22.20
CA ILE A 183 13.31 -11.08 -21.81
C ILE A 183 12.50 -9.98 -22.48
N TYR A 184 12.23 -10.09 -23.79
CA TYR A 184 11.40 -9.16 -24.54
C TYR A 184 9.99 -9.04 -23.95
N LYS A 185 9.32 -10.17 -23.65
CA LYS A 185 7.99 -10.14 -23.02
C LYS A 185 8.03 -9.55 -21.61
N LEU A 186 9.09 -9.76 -20.84
CA LEU A 186 9.28 -9.15 -19.52
C LEU A 186 9.50 -7.63 -19.61
N LYS A 187 10.24 -7.17 -20.62
CA LYS A 187 10.43 -5.75 -20.95
C LYS A 187 9.10 -5.09 -21.33
N GLU A 188 8.35 -5.68 -22.26
CA GLU A 188 7.03 -5.17 -22.69
C GLU A 188 6.00 -5.13 -21.54
N MET A 189 6.09 -6.06 -20.58
CA MET A 189 5.27 -6.03 -19.37
C MET A 189 5.70 -4.95 -18.36
N GLY A 190 6.81 -4.25 -18.60
CA GLY A 190 7.39 -3.26 -17.70
C GLY A 190 7.99 -3.86 -16.42
N ARG A 191 8.36 -5.15 -16.44
CA ARG A 191 8.96 -5.83 -15.28
C ARG A 191 10.47 -5.65 -15.20
N ILE A 192 11.10 -5.40 -16.34
CA ILE A 192 12.54 -5.19 -16.49
C ILE A 192 12.70 -3.96 -17.37
N SER A 193 13.60 -3.04 -16.99
CA SER A 193 13.92 -1.88 -17.82
C SER A 193 15.03 -2.21 -18.82
N GLU A 194 15.09 -1.46 -19.92
CA GLU A 194 16.15 -1.64 -20.92
C GLU A 194 17.55 -1.42 -20.34
N LYS A 195 17.67 -0.52 -19.36
CA LYS A 195 18.92 -0.28 -18.64
C LYS A 195 19.38 -1.51 -17.88
N ASP A 196 18.45 -2.23 -17.24
CA ASP A 196 18.77 -3.45 -16.50
C ASP A 196 19.27 -4.54 -17.46
N ILE A 197 18.61 -4.70 -18.61
CA ILE A 197 19.02 -5.67 -19.65
C ILE A 197 20.45 -5.36 -20.12
N LEU A 198 20.74 -4.09 -20.42
CA LEU A 198 22.07 -3.67 -20.87
C LEU A 198 23.16 -3.84 -19.80
N GLN A 199 22.84 -3.58 -18.53
CA GLN A 199 23.80 -3.77 -17.43
C GLN A 199 24.10 -5.25 -17.19
N ILE A 200 23.07 -6.10 -17.20
CA ILE A 200 23.23 -7.55 -17.04
C ILE A 200 23.99 -8.13 -18.24
N GLY A 201 23.67 -7.69 -19.46
CA GLY A 201 24.39 -8.07 -20.68
C GLY A 201 25.87 -7.69 -20.60
N LYS A 202 26.20 -6.45 -20.23
CA LYS A 202 27.60 -6.05 -20.03
C LYS A 202 28.34 -6.90 -19.00
N GLN A 203 27.67 -7.28 -17.92
CA GLN A 203 28.27 -8.17 -16.92
C GLN A 203 28.51 -9.56 -17.49
N PHE A 204 27.62 -10.06 -18.33
CA PHE A 204 27.80 -11.30 -19.05
C PHE A 204 29.00 -11.22 -20.01
N ASP A 205 29.11 -10.14 -20.79
CA ASP A 205 30.22 -9.93 -21.73
C ASP A 205 31.58 -9.86 -21.03
N LEU A 206 31.62 -9.33 -19.80
CA LEU A 206 32.83 -9.32 -18.97
C LEU A 206 33.25 -10.70 -18.48
N LEU A 207 32.29 -11.62 -18.34
CA LEU A 207 32.52 -12.99 -17.89
C LEU A 207 32.77 -13.96 -19.05
N ASP A 208 32.37 -13.62 -20.27
CA ASP A 208 32.60 -14.44 -21.45
C ASP A 208 33.90 -14.04 -22.15
N SER A 209 35.04 -14.40 -21.54
CA SER A 209 36.38 -14.15 -22.09
C SER A 209 36.55 -14.73 -23.49
N SER A 210 35.85 -15.83 -23.77
CA SER A 210 35.87 -16.53 -25.05
C SER A 210 34.95 -15.92 -26.13
N ASN A 211 34.09 -14.98 -25.75
CA ASN A 211 33.03 -14.38 -26.57
C ASN A 211 32.19 -15.44 -27.31
N CYS A 212 31.93 -16.58 -26.66
CA CYS A 212 31.24 -17.72 -27.26
C CYS A 212 29.72 -17.70 -27.03
N GLY A 213 29.21 -16.65 -26.37
CA GLY A 213 27.82 -16.50 -25.95
C GLY A 213 27.44 -17.39 -24.77
N LYS A 214 28.44 -17.94 -24.05
CA LYS A 214 28.24 -18.85 -22.92
C LYS A 214 29.33 -18.64 -21.89
N ILE A 215 28.95 -18.61 -20.62
CA ILE A 215 29.91 -18.65 -19.52
C ILE A 215 30.30 -20.11 -19.29
N THR A 216 31.55 -20.43 -19.54
CA THR A 216 32.12 -21.75 -19.32
C THR A 216 32.84 -21.83 -17.98
N LEU A 217 33.15 -23.05 -17.55
CA LEU A 217 33.89 -23.27 -16.30
C LEU A 217 35.31 -22.68 -16.37
N ALA A 218 35.91 -22.64 -17.58
CA ALA A 218 37.21 -22.05 -17.81
C ALA A 218 37.18 -20.53 -17.58
N ASP A 219 36.14 -19.85 -18.06
CA ASP A 219 35.99 -18.41 -17.88
C ASP A 219 35.88 -18.01 -16.40
N LEU A 220 35.25 -18.86 -15.58
CA LEU A 220 35.13 -18.65 -14.14
C LEU A 220 36.43 -18.95 -13.37
N MET A 221 37.28 -19.83 -13.90
CA MET A 221 38.55 -20.19 -13.29
C MET A 221 39.68 -19.19 -13.61
N GLU A 222 39.56 -18.43 -14.70
CA GLU A 222 40.52 -17.37 -15.06
C GLU A 222 40.30 -16.05 -14.30
N GLY A 223 39.18 -15.92 -13.58
CA GLY A 223 38.79 -14.73 -12.83
C GLY A 223 39.11 -14.73 -11.32
N GLU A 224 39.72 -15.80 -10.79
CA GLU A 224 40.30 -15.88 -9.43
C GLU A 224 41.80 -15.52 -9.43
#